data_AF-S4YSJ4-F1
#
_entry.id   AF-S4YSJ4-F1
#
_cell.length_a   1.000
_cell.length_b   1.000
_cell.length_c   1.000
_cell.angle_alpha   90.00
_cell.angle_beta   90.00
_cell.angle_gamma   90.00
#
_symmetry.space_group_name_H-M   'P 1'
#
loop_
_entity.id
_entity.type
_entity.pdbx_description
1 polymer ?
#
loop_
_entity_poly.entity_id
_entity_poly.type
_entity_poly.pdbx_seq_one_letter_code
_entity_poly.pdbx_strand_id
1 'polypeptide(L)' 'MVLLPPESVFTPCEQPLLQGDTWGDAVSYTLALQSALQICAGRVATLNAWRAKLPLP' A
#
# COMPACT_ATOMS: atom_id res chain seq x y z
N MET A 1 13.16 -3.83 25.40
CA MET A 1 12.91 -2.86 24.30
C MET A 1 11.99 -3.56 23.31
N VAL A 2 10.81 -3.00 23.01
CA VAL A 2 9.92 -3.54 21.97
C VAL A 2 10.30 -2.89 20.64
N LEU A 3 10.70 -3.69 19.65
CA LEU A 3 10.93 -3.22 18.28
C LEU A 3 9.56 -3.08 17.61
N LEU A 4 9.08 -1.85 17.46
CA LEU A 4 7.87 -1.56 16.68
C LEU A 4 8.22 -1.48 15.19
N PRO A 5 7.30 -1.85 14.29
CA PRO A 5 7.49 -1.63 12.87
C PRO A 5 7.37 -0.14 12.52
N PRO A 6 7.87 0.30 11.35
CA PRO A 6 7.77 1.71 10.92
C PRO A 6 6.32 2.19 10.85
N GLU A 7 6.03 3.44 11.24
CA GLU A 7 4.64 3.91 11.34
C GLU A 7 3.86 3.84 10.03
N SER A 8 4.55 4.00 8.90
CA SER A 8 3.97 3.94 7.55
C SER A 8 3.31 2.61 7.22
N VAL A 9 3.67 1.51 7.91
CA VAL A 9 3.06 0.19 7.69
C VAL A 9 1.71 0.03 8.38
N PHE A 10 1.36 0.94 9.30
CA PHE A 10 0.06 0.93 9.98
C PHE A 10 -1.04 1.62 9.18
N THR A 11 -0.69 2.40 8.15
CA THR A 11 -1.68 3.04 7.29
C THR A 11 -2.27 2.01 6.31
N PRO A 12 -3.60 1.78 6.30
CA PRO A 12 -4.25 0.89 5.34
C PRO A 12 -3.94 1.27 3.90
N CYS A 13 -3.86 0.28 3.02
CA CYS A 13 -3.74 0.54 1.59
C CYS A 13 -5.04 1.16 1.08
N GLU A 14 -4.92 2.26 0.35
CA GLU A 14 -6.08 2.92 -0.23
C GLU A 14 -6.64 2.09 -1.38
N GLN A 15 -7.96 2.08 -1.48
CA GLN A 15 -8.68 1.46 -2.58
C GLN A 15 -9.57 2.52 -3.22
N PRO A 16 -9.18 3.08 -4.38
CA PRO A 16 -10.01 4.07 -5.04
C PRO A 16 -11.34 3.45 -5.47
N LEU A 17 -12.35 4.28 -5.62
CA LEU A 17 -13.65 3.90 -6.18
C LEU A 17 -13.70 4.32 -7.65
N LEU A 18 -14.23 3.45 -8.51
CA LEU A 18 -14.57 3.84 -9.88
C LEU A 18 -15.77 4.79 -9.82
N GLN A 19 -15.58 6.04 -10.22
CA GLN A 19 -16.64 7.03 -10.27
C GLN A 19 -17.15 7.13 -11.70
N GLY A 20 -18.39 6.70 -11.95
CA GLY A 20 -19.00 6.76 -13.28
C GLY A 20 -18.90 5.46 -14.08
N ASP A 21 -19.30 5.54 -15.34
CA ASP A 21 -19.49 4.41 -16.25
C ASP A 21 -18.89 4.64 -17.65
N THR A 22 -18.10 5.71 -17.82
CA THR A 22 -17.44 6.02 -19.09
C THR A 22 -16.05 5.40 -19.20
N TRP A 23 -15.52 5.33 -20.43
CA TRP A 23 -14.12 4.95 -20.66
C TRP A 23 -13.14 5.94 -20.02
N GLY A 24 -13.48 7.24 -19.95
CA GLY A 24 -12.65 8.25 -19.29
C GLY A 24 -12.55 8.00 -17.78
N ASP A 25 -13.65 7.59 -17.17
CA ASP A 25 -13.71 7.21 -15.76
C ASP A 25 -12.88 5.97 -15.47
N ALA A 26 -12.98 4.95 -16.33
CA ALA A 26 -12.18 3.74 -16.23
C ALA A 26 -10.68 4.02 -16.30
N VAL A 27 -10.24 4.84 -17.27
CA VAL A 27 -8.83 5.23 -17.39
C VAL A 27 -8.36 6.01 -16.15
N SER A 28 -9.15 7.00 -15.72
CA SER A 28 -8.83 7.79 -14.53
C SER A 28 -8.73 6.93 -13.26
N TYR A 29 -9.65 5.97 -13.12
CA TYR A 29 -9.64 4.98 -12.06
C TYR A 29 -8.39 4.10 -12.10
N THR A 30 -8.00 3.59 -13.27
CA THR A 30 -6.80 2.75 -13.39
C THR A 30 -5.53 3.49 -12.99
N LEU A 31 -5.42 4.79 -13.32
CA LEU A 31 -4.29 5.62 -12.90
C LEU A 31 -4.27 5.81 -11.37
N ALA A 32 -5.42 6.12 -10.77
CA ALA A 32 -5.54 6.23 -9.32
C ALA A 32 -5.21 4.90 -8.62
N LEU A 33 -5.71 3.78 -9.16
CA LEU A 33 -5.47 2.44 -8.66
C LEU A 33 -3.98 2.07 -8.76
N GLN A 34 -3.33 2.37 -9.89
CA GLN A 34 -1.90 2.13 -10.06
C GLN A 34 -1.08 2.87 -9.00
N SER A 35 -1.38 4.14 -8.75
CA SER A 35 -0.72 4.94 -7.72
C SER A 35 -0.92 4.33 -6.32
N ALA A 36 -2.16 4.01 -5.96
CA ALA A 36 -2.49 3.39 -4.67
C ALA A 36 -1.76 2.05 -4.46
N LEU A 37 -1.68 1.22 -5.51
CA LEU A 37 -0.98 -0.06 -5.47
C LEU A 37 0.54 0.12 -5.32
N GLN A 38 1.16 1.08 -6.00
CA GLN A 38 2.59 1.36 -5.85
C GLN A 38 2.93 1.80 -4.42
N ILE A 39 2.12 2.68 -3.84
CA ILE A 39 2.25 3.12 -2.44
C ILE A 39 2.10 1.93 -1.49
N CYS A 40 1.05 1.12 -1.69
CA CYS A 40 0.79 -0.07 -0.89
C CYS A 40 1.97 -1.07 -0.95
N ALA A 41 2.49 -1.34 -2.16
CA ALA A 41 3.64 -2.21 -2.36
C ALA A 41 4.88 -1.74 -1.60
N GLY A 42 5.16 -0.43 -1.58
CA GLY A 42 6.24 0.15 -0.79
C GLY A 42 6.08 -0.06 0.72
N ARG A 43 4.86 0.07 1.25
CA ARG A 43 4.56 -0.20 2.67
C ARG A 43 4.76 -1.68 3.01
N VAL A 44 4.28 -2.59 2.16
CA VAL A 44 4.46 -4.05 2.34
C VAL A 44 5.94 -4.42 2.28
N ALA A 45 6.70 -3.86 1.34
CA ALA A 45 8.15 -4.09 1.25
C ALA A 45 8.87 -3.63 2.53
N THR A 46 8.49 -2.46 3.06
CA THR A 46 9.03 -1.92 4.32
C THR A 46 8.71 -2.83 5.50
N LEU A 47 7.47 -3.32 5.61
CA LEU A 47 7.05 -4.27 6.65
C LEU A 47 7.86 -5.56 6.59
N ASN A 48 8.05 -6.11 5.39
CA ASN A 48 8.80 -7.36 5.20
C ASN A 48 10.29 -7.18 5.52
N ALA A 49 10.88 -6.04 5.12
CA ALA A 49 12.27 -5.72 5.47
C ALA A 49 12.45 -5.54 6.98
N TRP A 50 11.46 -4.98 7.68
CA TRP A 50 11.47 -4.92 9.14
C TRP A 50 11.34 -6.32 9.76
N ARG A 51 10.41 -7.16 9.29
CA ARG A 51 10.23 -8.55 9.78
C ARG A 51 11.50 -9.38 9.64
N ALA A 52 12.23 -9.22 8.54
CA ALA A 52 13.48 -9.94 8.29
C ALA A 52 14.62 -9.59 9.27
N LYS A 53 14.52 -8.45 9.98
CA LYS A 53 15.49 -8.04 11.02
C LYS A 53 15.12 -8.55 12.41
N LEU A 54 13.91 -9.10 12.59
CA LEU A 54 13.53 -9.67 13.87
C LEU A 54 14.28 -10.99 14.08
N PRO A 55 14.76 -11.26 15.31
CA PRO A 55 15.30 -12.56 15.63
C PRO A 55 14.21 -13.61 15.36
N LEU A 56 14.60 -14.68 14.67
CA LEU A 56 13.73 -15.84 14.49
C LEU A 56 13.37 -16.39 15.87
N PRO A 57 12.11 -16.82 16.09
CA PRO A 57 11.72 -17.55 17.29
C PRO A 57 12.49 -18.87 17.43
#